data_AF-A0A218XQQ9-F1
#
_entry.id   AF-A0A218XQQ9-F1
#
_cell.length_a   1.000
_cell.length_b   1.000
_cell.length_c   1.000
_cell.angle_alpha   90.00
_cell.angle_beta   90.00
_cell.angle_gamma   90.00
#
_symmetry.space_group_name_H-M   'P 1'
#
loop_
_entity.id
_entity.type
_entity.pdbx_description
1 polymer ?
#
loop_
_entity_poly.entity_id
_entity_poly.type
_entity_poly.pdbx_seq_one_letter_code
_entity_poly.pdbx_strand_id
1 'polypeptide(L)'
;MFGTTLSYICMRILGEGPDGGQDNACARARKWILDHGGATYIPSWGKIWLSEDLYYPHPLIQDLLWDSLYIFAEPFLNCWPLNKLRDKALQVTMKHIHYEDENSQYLDIGCVEKVLCMLACWVDDPDGDYFKKHLARIPDYLWIAEDGMKMLSIGSQLWDTAFAIQALLASGLTYEMGPVLARGHDFIKKSQVKDNPFGDFRSMYRHISKGSWTFADRDHGWQVSDCTAEGLKCCLLLSLLPPEIVGEKMEPERLYDAINIILNLQSKNGGVTGWEPAGSKNWLELFNPTEVSADIIIEYEGVECTSATLQALVLFKKFYLEHRTKEIDDFMSNATKYLESIQLPDGGLAAAGKTYDNCVAIRKAVEFLLENQLEDGGWGESYLSCPKKEYVPLEGNTSNLVQTAWALMGLIYSEQGLLNFLVHKLYTHAKNGTRHQAEAKGAVDAEKARSFEVVTFGDVAARSRWHIRGVDWLERESRGIKPFCRKRQRRMCIDKIH
;
A
#
# COMPACT_ATOMS: atom_id res chain seq x y z
N MET A 1 23.59 -11.66 -4.70
CA MET A 1 23.76 -12.20 -6.06
C MET A 1 22.76 -11.58 -7.03
N PHE A 2 21.45 -11.72 -6.80
CA PHE A 2 20.36 -11.19 -7.64
C PHE A 2 20.55 -9.74 -8.13
N GLY A 3 20.59 -8.77 -7.21
CA GLY A 3 20.69 -7.35 -7.56
C GLY A 3 21.97 -6.99 -8.34
N THR A 4 23.14 -7.48 -7.89
CA THR A 4 24.43 -7.19 -8.55
C THR A 4 24.49 -7.72 -9.97
N THR A 5 24.04 -8.95 -10.20
CA THR A 5 24.09 -9.59 -11.52
C THR A 5 23.16 -8.90 -12.51
N LEU A 6 21.90 -8.66 -12.12
CA LEU A 6 20.95 -7.98 -13.00
C LEU A 6 21.35 -6.52 -13.27
N SER A 7 21.83 -5.79 -12.25
CA SER A 7 22.30 -4.41 -12.45
C SER A 7 23.52 -4.33 -13.36
N TYR A 8 24.47 -5.28 -13.22
CA TYR A 8 25.59 -5.40 -14.15
C TYR A 8 25.09 -5.57 -15.58
N ILE A 9 24.18 -6.52 -15.82
CA ILE A 9 23.64 -6.80 -17.16
C ILE A 9 22.87 -5.61 -17.73
N CYS A 10 22.06 -4.92 -16.92
CA CYS A 10 21.41 -3.68 -17.34
C CYS A 10 22.42 -2.64 -17.81
N MET A 11 23.51 -2.41 -17.07
CA MET A 11 24.59 -1.51 -17.52
C MET A 11 25.20 -1.97 -18.85
N ARG A 12 25.44 -3.28 -19.03
CA ARG A 12 25.95 -3.86 -20.29
C ARG A 12 25.00 -3.60 -21.47
N ILE A 13 23.69 -3.79 -21.27
CA ILE A 13 22.65 -3.57 -22.29
C ILE A 13 22.53 -2.09 -22.64
N LEU A 14 22.67 -1.20 -21.65
CA LEU A 14 22.64 0.25 -21.82
C LEU A 14 23.92 0.83 -22.48
N GLY A 15 24.88 -0.03 -22.86
CA GLY A 15 26.02 0.35 -23.68
C GLY A 15 27.31 0.64 -22.91
N GLU A 16 27.34 0.43 -21.59
CA GLU A 16 28.61 0.50 -20.84
C GLU A 16 29.60 -0.54 -21.35
N GLY A 17 30.91 -0.34 -21.12
CA GLY A 17 31.97 -1.32 -21.39
C GLY A 17 32.17 -2.32 -20.22
N PRO A 18 32.90 -3.45 -20.39
CA PRO A 18 33.12 -4.39 -19.30
C PRO A 18 33.86 -3.74 -18.13
N ASP A 19 34.67 -2.73 -18.42
CA ASP A 19 35.34 -1.89 -17.41
C ASP A 19 34.73 -0.48 -17.34
N GLY A 20 33.50 -0.31 -17.85
CA GLY A 20 32.76 0.94 -17.87
C GLY A 20 31.96 1.21 -16.59
N GLY A 21 31.17 2.29 -16.63
CA GLY A 21 30.42 2.84 -15.51
C GLY A 21 31.27 3.67 -14.55
N GLN A 22 30.59 4.47 -13.73
CA GLN A 22 31.23 5.33 -12.73
C GLN A 22 32.14 4.50 -11.80
N ASP A 23 33.38 4.94 -11.65
CA ASP A 23 34.42 4.30 -10.84
C ASP A 23 34.66 2.82 -11.19
N ASN A 24 34.58 2.46 -12.48
CA ASN A 24 34.72 1.09 -12.98
C ASN A 24 33.67 0.14 -12.36
N ALA A 25 32.43 0.61 -12.19
CA ALA A 25 31.33 -0.15 -11.59
C ALA A 25 31.15 -1.54 -12.22
N CYS A 26 31.26 -1.66 -13.55
CA CYS A 26 31.14 -2.95 -14.23
C CYS A 26 32.25 -3.94 -13.84
N ALA A 27 33.50 -3.47 -13.73
CA ALA A 27 34.63 -4.32 -13.32
C ALA A 27 34.47 -4.80 -11.87
N ARG A 28 34.06 -3.89 -10.97
CA ARG A 28 33.80 -4.22 -9.55
C ARG A 28 32.65 -5.21 -9.39
N ALA A 29 31.54 -4.98 -10.10
CA ALA A 29 30.39 -5.88 -10.09
C ALA A 29 30.76 -7.27 -10.61
N ARG A 30 31.45 -7.35 -11.76
CA ARG A 30 31.94 -8.63 -12.31
C ARG A 30 32.86 -9.36 -11.34
N LYS A 31 33.81 -8.65 -10.73
CA LYS A 31 34.69 -9.24 -9.71
C LYS A 31 33.89 -9.79 -8.53
N TRP A 32 32.97 -9.00 -7.99
CA TRP A 32 32.12 -9.42 -6.88
C TRP A 32 31.29 -10.67 -7.24
N ILE A 33 30.70 -10.73 -8.44
CA ILE A 33 29.93 -11.88 -8.91
C ILE A 33 30.81 -13.14 -8.95
N LEU A 34 32.01 -13.05 -9.53
CA LEU A 34 32.93 -14.19 -9.63
C LEU A 34 33.44 -14.65 -8.26
N ASP A 35 33.77 -13.72 -7.37
CA ASP A 35 34.24 -14.02 -6.02
C ASP A 35 33.17 -14.73 -5.16
N HIS A 36 31.88 -14.61 -5.53
CA HIS A 36 30.74 -15.20 -4.81
C HIS A 36 30.09 -16.39 -5.55
N GLY A 37 30.87 -17.12 -6.37
CA GLY A 37 30.43 -18.35 -7.03
C GLY A 37 29.85 -18.18 -8.43
N GLY A 38 29.79 -16.94 -8.94
CA GLY A 38 29.29 -16.64 -10.28
C GLY A 38 27.77 -16.46 -10.36
N ALA A 39 27.28 -16.10 -11.55
CA ALA A 39 25.86 -15.87 -11.80
C ALA A 39 24.99 -17.13 -11.64
N THR A 40 25.61 -18.30 -11.52
CA THR A 40 24.94 -19.59 -11.31
C THR A 40 24.20 -19.67 -9.97
N TYR A 41 24.61 -18.88 -8.97
CA TYR A 41 23.98 -18.76 -7.64
C TYR A 41 22.85 -17.70 -7.59
N ILE A 42 22.38 -17.21 -8.74
CA ILE A 42 21.25 -16.28 -8.78
C ILE A 42 19.94 -17.01 -8.42
N PRO A 43 18.98 -16.38 -7.71
CA PRO A 43 17.65 -16.97 -7.45
C PRO A 43 16.85 -17.28 -8.73
N SER A 44 15.81 -18.12 -8.62
CA SER A 44 14.95 -18.54 -9.75
C SER A 44 14.49 -17.39 -10.65
N TRP A 45 14.01 -16.29 -10.05
CA TRP A 45 13.62 -15.08 -10.77
C TRP A 45 14.74 -14.52 -11.66
N GLY A 46 15.99 -14.56 -11.18
CA GLY A 46 17.13 -14.13 -11.98
C GLY A 46 17.41 -15.07 -13.14
N LYS A 47 17.24 -16.37 -12.94
CA LYS A 47 17.43 -17.38 -14.00
C LYS A 47 16.44 -17.19 -15.16
N ILE A 48 15.18 -16.87 -14.86
CA ILE A 48 14.16 -16.55 -15.87
C ILE A 48 14.67 -15.42 -16.80
N TRP A 49 15.28 -14.38 -16.23
CA TRP A 49 15.85 -13.26 -17.01
C TRP A 49 17.14 -13.61 -17.76
N LEU A 50 17.90 -14.61 -17.31
CA LEU A 50 19.19 -14.99 -17.89
C LEU A 50 19.13 -16.18 -18.85
N SER A 51 17.99 -16.87 -18.95
CA SER A 51 17.83 -18.11 -19.72
C SER A 51 18.86 -19.20 -19.35
N GLU A 52 19.31 -19.23 -18.09
CA GLU A 52 20.31 -20.18 -17.58
C GLU A 52 19.68 -21.09 -16.52
N ASP A 53 19.80 -22.40 -16.72
CA ASP A 53 19.22 -23.43 -15.86
C ASP A 53 20.29 -24.00 -14.93
N LEU A 54 20.29 -23.61 -13.65
CA LEU A 54 21.30 -24.03 -12.69
C LEU A 54 20.71 -24.27 -11.30
N TYR A 55 21.33 -25.21 -10.59
CA TYR A 55 20.93 -25.83 -9.32
C TYR A 55 20.60 -24.84 -8.17
N TYR A 56 19.59 -25.15 -7.35
CA TYR A 56 19.26 -24.41 -6.13
C TYR A 56 18.71 -25.33 -5.03
N PRO A 57 18.97 -25.06 -3.73
CA PRO A 57 18.39 -25.83 -2.63
C PRO A 57 16.92 -25.44 -2.37
N HIS A 58 15.98 -26.34 -2.64
CA HIS A 58 14.59 -26.22 -2.22
C HIS A 58 14.27 -27.23 -1.09
N PRO A 59 13.09 -27.17 -0.46
CA PRO A 59 12.61 -28.29 0.33
C PRO A 59 12.60 -29.57 -0.53
N LEU A 60 12.97 -30.71 0.04
CA LEU A 60 13.06 -31.99 -0.69
C LEU A 60 11.78 -32.31 -1.50
N ILE A 61 10.60 -31.95 -0.98
CA ILE A 61 9.33 -32.19 -1.67
C ILE A 61 9.18 -31.33 -2.93
N GLN A 62 9.70 -30.11 -2.89
CA GLN A 62 9.69 -29.18 -4.00
C GLN A 62 10.69 -29.62 -5.07
N ASP A 63 11.90 -30.01 -4.68
CA ASP A 63 12.90 -30.60 -5.60
C ASP A 63 12.32 -31.84 -6.31
N LEU A 64 11.76 -32.78 -5.54
CA LEU A 64 11.15 -33.99 -6.11
C LEU A 64 10.01 -33.67 -7.07
N LEU A 65 9.20 -32.64 -6.79
CA LEU A 65 8.11 -32.24 -7.68
C LEU A 65 8.64 -31.62 -8.97
N TRP A 66 9.53 -30.64 -8.89
CA TRP A 66 10.07 -29.95 -10.05
C TRP A 66 10.94 -30.87 -10.90
N ASP A 67 11.81 -31.68 -10.29
CA ASP A 67 12.60 -32.70 -11.00
C ASP A 67 11.68 -33.70 -11.68
N SER A 68 10.59 -34.11 -11.03
CA SER A 68 9.64 -35.02 -11.67
C SER A 68 8.94 -34.39 -12.87
N LEU A 69 8.57 -33.11 -12.77
CA LEU A 69 7.96 -32.37 -13.87
C LEU A 69 8.96 -32.18 -15.02
N TYR A 70 10.21 -31.84 -14.73
CA TYR A 70 11.24 -31.61 -15.73
C TYR A 70 11.71 -32.91 -16.39
N ILE A 71 12.07 -33.93 -15.60
CA ILE A 71 12.65 -35.18 -16.12
C ILE A 71 11.59 -36.05 -16.78
N PHE A 72 10.37 -36.10 -16.24
CA PHE A 72 9.33 -37.00 -16.75
C PHE A 72 8.22 -36.26 -17.51
N ALA A 73 7.66 -35.19 -16.95
CA ALA A 73 6.50 -34.54 -17.56
C ALA A 73 6.88 -33.75 -18.82
N GLU A 74 8.01 -33.05 -18.85
CA GLU A 74 8.39 -32.25 -20.01
C GLU A 74 8.69 -33.10 -21.27
N PRO A 75 9.54 -34.15 -21.22
CA PRO A 75 9.73 -35.04 -22.35
C PRO A 75 8.43 -35.69 -22.80
N PHE A 76 7.56 -36.06 -21.84
CA PHE A 76 6.27 -36.69 -22.12
C PHE A 76 5.29 -35.73 -22.80
N LEU A 77 5.21 -34.48 -22.34
CA LEU A 77 4.37 -33.43 -22.94
C LEU A 77 4.91 -32.92 -24.28
N ASN A 78 6.20 -33.12 -24.58
CA ASN A 78 6.77 -32.83 -25.89
C ASN A 78 6.55 -33.96 -26.92
N CYS A 79 6.09 -35.13 -26.49
CA CYS A 79 5.76 -36.23 -27.40
C CYS A 79 4.36 -36.07 -28.01
N TRP A 80 4.20 -36.48 -29.27
CA TRP A 80 2.88 -36.55 -29.90
C TRP A 80 2.04 -37.68 -29.25
N PRO A 81 0.74 -37.46 -28.94
CA PRO A 81 -0.08 -36.29 -29.25
C PRO A 81 -0.16 -35.24 -28.13
N LEU A 82 0.57 -35.41 -27.03
CA LEU A 82 0.49 -34.55 -25.84
C LEU A 82 1.08 -33.16 -26.07
N ASN A 83 1.96 -33.00 -27.07
CA ASN A 83 2.41 -31.68 -27.51
C ASN A 83 1.25 -30.74 -27.92
N LYS A 84 0.12 -31.28 -28.39
CA LYS A 84 -1.09 -30.49 -28.64
C LYS A 84 -1.70 -29.89 -27.37
N LEU A 85 -1.46 -30.48 -26.20
CA LEU A 85 -1.88 -29.90 -24.92
C LEU A 85 -1.04 -28.66 -24.60
N ARG A 86 0.25 -28.65 -24.97
CA ARG A 86 1.11 -27.48 -24.82
C ARG A 86 0.62 -26.32 -25.68
N ASP A 87 0.31 -26.56 -26.95
CA ASP A 87 -0.24 -25.53 -27.83
C ASP A 87 -1.55 -24.95 -27.28
N LYS A 88 -2.43 -25.82 -26.78
CA LYS A 88 -3.67 -25.40 -26.14
C LYS A 88 -3.41 -24.61 -24.84
N ALA A 89 -2.44 -25.01 -24.03
CA ALA A 89 -2.07 -24.29 -22.82
C ALA A 89 -1.53 -22.89 -23.14
N LEU A 90 -0.64 -22.77 -24.14
CA LEU A 90 -0.12 -21.49 -24.61
C LEU A 90 -1.23 -20.56 -25.13
N GLN A 91 -2.18 -21.09 -25.89
CA GLN A 91 -3.35 -20.32 -26.33
C GLN A 91 -4.21 -19.83 -25.16
N VAL A 92 -4.41 -20.66 -24.14
CA VAL A 92 -5.12 -20.27 -22.92
C VAL A 92 -4.33 -19.19 -22.16
N THR A 93 -3.02 -19.34 -22.02
CA THR A 93 -2.16 -18.33 -21.38
C THR A 93 -2.23 -17.00 -22.10
N MET A 94 -2.06 -16.97 -23.43
CA MET A 94 -2.18 -15.74 -24.22
C MET A 94 -3.57 -15.12 -24.12
N LYS A 95 -4.63 -15.94 -24.02
CA LYS A 95 -5.98 -15.42 -23.76
C LYS A 95 -6.07 -14.69 -22.40
N HIS A 96 -5.43 -15.21 -21.35
CA HIS A 96 -5.40 -14.53 -20.04
C HIS A 96 -4.55 -13.26 -20.08
N ILE A 97 -3.38 -13.29 -20.74
CA ILE A 97 -2.51 -12.12 -20.92
C ILE A 97 -3.27 -11.00 -21.65
N HIS A 98 -3.84 -11.29 -22.83
CA HIS A 98 -4.59 -10.28 -23.60
C HIS A 98 -5.80 -9.73 -22.84
N TYR A 99 -6.43 -10.55 -21.99
CA TYR A 99 -7.53 -10.12 -21.15
C TYR A 99 -7.08 -9.15 -20.05
N GLU A 100 -5.96 -9.45 -19.40
CA GLU A 100 -5.37 -8.55 -18.40
C GLU A 100 -4.91 -7.24 -19.04
N ASP A 101 -4.17 -7.33 -20.15
CA ASP A 101 -3.69 -6.20 -20.96
C ASP A 101 -4.83 -5.22 -21.27
N GLU A 102 -5.99 -5.72 -21.73
CA GLU A 102 -7.12 -4.87 -22.07
C GLU A 102 -7.81 -4.27 -20.85
N ASN A 103 -7.93 -5.03 -19.75
CA ASN A 103 -8.58 -4.56 -18.53
C ASN A 103 -7.79 -3.50 -17.77
N SER A 104 -6.47 -3.66 -17.73
CA SER A 104 -5.53 -2.76 -17.05
C SER A 104 -5.08 -1.60 -17.95
N GLN A 105 -5.59 -1.56 -19.19
CA GLN A 105 -5.09 -0.66 -20.24
C GLN A 105 -3.57 -0.75 -20.43
N TYR A 106 -3.03 -1.97 -20.40
CA TYR A 106 -1.63 -2.34 -20.64
C TYR A 106 -0.68 -1.85 -19.54
N LEU A 107 -1.20 -1.59 -18.34
CA LEU A 107 -0.42 -1.33 -17.14
C LEU A 107 -0.11 -2.63 -16.38
N ASP A 108 -1.04 -3.58 -16.40
CA ASP A 108 -1.05 -4.82 -15.60
C ASP A 108 -1.00 -4.52 -14.09
N ILE A 109 -0.88 -5.54 -13.22
CA ILE A 109 -0.94 -5.29 -11.78
C ILE A 109 0.29 -4.54 -11.29
N GLY A 110 1.44 -4.74 -11.93
CA GLY A 110 2.70 -4.11 -11.57
C GLY A 110 3.82 -4.39 -12.55
N CYS A 111 4.96 -3.73 -12.34
CA CYS A 111 6.02 -3.61 -13.34
C CYS A 111 6.57 -4.94 -13.85
N VAL A 112 6.64 -5.97 -12.99
CA VAL A 112 7.18 -7.28 -13.31
C VAL A 112 6.26 -8.05 -14.25
N GLU A 113 4.97 -8.11 -13.92
CA GLU A 113 3.96 -8.69 -14.82
C GLU A 113 3.94 -7.91 -16.13
N LYS A 114 3.91 -6.58 -16.05
CA LYS A 114 3.93 -5.69 -17.22
C LYS A 114 5.01 -6.00 -18.24
N VAL A 115 6.25 -6.22 -17.79
CA VAL A 115 7.35 -6.49 -18.71
C VAL A 115 7.28 -7.90 -19.29
N LEU A 116 6.78 -8.88 -18.53
CA LEU A 116 6.63 -10.26 -18.98
C LEU A 116 5.47 -10.43 -19.96
N CYS A 117 4.32 -9.81 -19.69
CA CYS A 117 3.17 -9.75 -20.61
C CYS A 117 3.54 -9.03 -21.90
N MET A 118 4.21 -7.88 -21.81
CA MET A 118 4.75 -7.18 -22.99
C MET A 118 5.69 -8.06 -23.81
N LEU A 119 6.60 -8.81 -23.17
CA LEU A 119 7.51 -9.72 -23.85
C LEU A 119 6.75 -10.87 -24.53
N ALA A 120 5.77 -11.46 -23.85
CA ALA A 120 4.94 -12.51 -24.42
C ALA A 120 4.18 -12.03 -25.67
N CYS A 121 3.58 -10.83 -25.60
CA CYS A 121 2.91 -10.20 -26.75
C CYS A 121 3.88 -9.90 -27.90
N TRP A 122 5.13 -9.52 -27.61
CA TRP A 122 6.17 -9.36 -28.62
C TRP A 122 6.57 -10.68 -29.27
N VAL A 123 6.68 -11.77 -28.49
CA VAL A 123 7.00 -13.10 -29.03
C VAL A 123 5.88 -13.63 -29.91
N ASP A 124 4.62 -13.37 -29.55
CA ASP A 124 3.43 -13.78 -30.32
C ASP A 124 3.30 -13.00 -31.64
N ASP A 125 3.35 -11.66 -31.57
CA ASP A 125 3.32 -10.78 -32.75
C ASP A 125 4.12 -9.47 -32.49
N PRO A 126 5.38 -9.39 -32.96
CA PRO A 126 6.23 -8.21 -32.81
C PRO A 126 5.65 -6.92 -33.42
N ASP A 127 4.79 -7.05 -34.44
CA ASP A 127 4.16 -5.92 -35.12
C ASP A 127 2.70 -5.73 -34.68
N GLY A 128 2.24 -6.53 -33.72
CA GLY A 128 0.87 -6.55 -33.22
C GLY A 128 0.48 -5.33 -32.39
N ASP A 129 -0.82 -5.06 -32.34
CA ASP A 129 -1.36 -3.92 -31.60
C ASP A 129 -1.17 -4.06 -30.08
N TYR A 130 -1.19 -5.27 -29.53
CA TYR A 130 -0.96 -5.52 -28.09
C TYR A 130 0.43 -5.05 -27.67
N PHE A 131 1.48 -5.46 -28.41
CA PHE A 131 2.84 -5.04 -28.12
C PHE A 131 3.01 -3.51 -28.25
N LYS A 132 2.45 -2.90 -29.30
CA LYS A 132 2.51 -1.44 -29.49
C LYS A 132 1.86 -0.65 -28.36
N LYS A 133 0.72 -1.12 -27.84
CA LYS A 133 0.04 -0.49 -26.70
C LYS A 133 0.84 -0.67 -25.40
N HIS A 134 1.45 -1.83 -25.20
CA HIS A 134 2.39 -2.07 -24.10
C HIS A 134 3.60 -1.11 -24.11
N LEU A 135 4.17 -0.83 -25.29
CA LEU A 135 5.26 0.13 -25.44
C LEU A 135 4.84 1.54 -25.04
N ALA A 136 3.60 1.94 -25.36
CA ALA A 136 3.07 3.26 -25.02
C ALA A 136 2.92 3.48 -23.50
N ARG A 137 2.81 2.40 -22.71
CA ARG A 137 2.67 2.42 -21.25
C ARG A 137 3.98 2.24 -20.47
N ILE A 138 5.13 2.08 -21.13
CA ILE A 138 6.44 2.02 -20.45
C ILE A 138 6.71 3.29 -19.63
N PRO A 139 6.46 4.51 -20.13
CA PRO A 139 6.75 5.75 -19.39
C PRO A 139 6.01 5.87 -18.06
N ASP A 140 4.82 5.27 -17.93
CA ASP A 140 4.02 5.26 -16.70
C ASP A 140 4.77 4.61 -15.52
N TYR A 141 5.75 3.73 -15.81
CA TYR A 141 6.61 3.08 -14.83
C TYR A 141 7.95 3.78 -14.62
N LEU A 142 8.29 4.84 -15.36
CA LEU A 142 9.60 5.49 -15.24
C LEU A 142 9.51 6.77 -14.40
N TRP A 143 10.32 6.85 -13.35
CA TRP A 143 10.39 8.00 -12.43
C TRP A 143 11.80 8.59 -12.40
N ILE A 144 11.91 9.92 -12.49
CA ILE A 144 13.18 10.62 -12.37
C ILE A 144 13.34 11.10 -10.92
N ALA A 145 14.18 10.41 -10.16
CA ALA A 145 14.56 10.78 -8.80
C ALA A 145 15.88 11.58 -8.79
N GLU A 146 16.28 12.08 -7.62
CA GLU A 146 17.52 12.84 -7.41
C GLU A 146 18.80 12.07 -7.78
N ASP A 147 18.75 10.74 -7.74
CA ASP A 147 19.83 9.83 -8.11
C ASP A 147 19.65 9.19 -9.50
N GLY A 148 18.69 9.71 -10.28
CA GLY A 148 18.48 9.33 -11.69
C GLY A 148 17.13 8.68 -11.97
N MET A 149 16.99 8.12 -13.17
CA MET A 149 15.77 7.45 -13.60
C MET A 149 15.67 6.03 -13.02
N LYS A 150 14.50 5.69 -12.47
CA LYS A 150 14.17 4.40 -11.87
C LYS A 150 12.87 3.86 -12.46
N MET A 151 12.70 2.54 -12.37
CA MET A 151 11.41 1.91 -12.65
C MET A 151 10.61 1.78 -11.35
N LEU A 152 9.40 2.33 -11.32
CA LEU A 152 8.43 2.15 -10.25
C LEU A 152 7.93 0.71 -10.26
N SER A 153 7.53 0.19 -9.11
CA SER A 153 6.82 -1.10 -9.08
C SER A 153 5.37 -0.92 -9.51
N ILE A 154 4.69 0.06 -8.93
CA ILE A 154 3.35 0.56 -9.23
C ILE A 154 3.37 2.04 -8.78
N GLY A 155 2.63 2.93 -9.43
CA GLY A 155 2.39 4.27 -8.88
C GLY A 155 1.57 4.23 -7.58
N SER A 156 1.67 5.25 -6.73
CA SER A 156 0.95 5.36 -5.44
C SER A 156 0.02 6.59 -5.36
N GLN A 157 -0.38 7.12 -6.51
CA GLN A 157 -1.00 8.45 -6.64
C GLN A 157 -2.25 8.61 -5.78
N LEU A 158 -3.16 7.63 -5.81
CA LEU A 158 -4.36 7.68 -4.98
C LEU A 158 -4.02 7.49 -3.51
N TRP A 159 -3.24 6.47 -3.18
CA TRP A 159 -2.86 6.18 -1.80
C TRP A 159 -2.27 7.41 -1.10
N ASP A 160 -1.30 8.04 -1.75
CA ASP A 160 -0.65 9.26 -1.28
C ASP A 160 -1.62 10.43 -1.18
N THR A 161 -2.50 10.61 -2.18
CA THR A 161 -3.49 11.71 -2.17
C THR A 161 -4.51 11.52 -1.05
N ALA A 162 -4.99 10.29 -0.83
CA ALA A 162 -5.98 10.00 0.19
C ALA A 162 -5.42 10.26 1.60
N PHE A 163 -4.20 9.83 1.89
CA PHE A 163 -3.57 10.14 3.17
C PHE A 163 -3.21 11.63 3.31
N ALA A 164 -2.69 12.27 2.27
CA ALA A 164 -2.42 13.69 2.29
C ALA A 164 -3.68 14.50 2.59
N ILE A 165 -4.82 14.18 1.97
CA ILE A 165 -6.08 14.87 2.23
C ILE A 165 -6.56 14.64 3.67
N GLN A 166 -6.53 13.41 4.17
CA GLN A 166 -6.89 13.13 5.56
C GLN A 166 -6.00 13.89 6.55
N ALA A 167 -4.69 13.94 6.29
CA ALA A 167 -3.76 14.73 7.07
C ALA A 167 -4.11 16.23 7.02
N LEU A 168 -4.31 16.82 5.83
CA LEU A 168 -4.64 18.24 5.71
C LEU A 168 -5.95 18.58 6.42
N LEU A 169 -6.97 17.72 6.34
CA LEU A 169 -8.22 17.88 7.10
C LEU A 169 -7.98 17.79 8.62
N ALA A 170 -7.16 16.83 9.04
CA ALA A 170 -6.71 16.67 10.41
C ALA A 170 -5.75 17.79 10.87
N SER A 171 -5.39 18.77 10.04
CA SER A 171 -4.62 19.94 10.48
C SER A 171 -5.48 21.09 11.01
N GLY A 172 -6.78 21.07 10.68
CA GLY A 172 -7.69 22.19 10.95
C GLY A 172 -7.44 23.44 10.09
N LEU A 173 -6.58 23.36 9.06
CA LEU A 173 -6.24 24.46 8.14
C LEU A 173 -7.12 24.50 6.87
N THR A 174 -8.32 23.94 6.95
CA THR A 174 -9.23 23.75 5.82
C THR A 174 -9.48 25.00 5.00
N TYR A 175 -9.67 26.16 5.65
CA TYR A 175 -9.94 27.43 4.95
C TYR A 175 -8.72 27.99 4.21
N GLU A 176 -7.51 27.72 4.71
CA GLU A 176 -6.26 28.13 4.06
C GLU A 176 -5.93 27.19 2.88
N MET A 177 -6.40 25.95 2.95
CA MET A 177 -6.09 24.87 2.01
C MET A 177 -7.23 24.57 1.02
N GLY A 178 -8.30 25.37 1.01
CA GLY A 178 -9.51 25.12 0.20
C GLY A 178 -9.22 24.71 -1.25
N PRO A 179 -8.43 25.50 -2.03
CA PRO A 179 -8.08 25.14 -3.41
C PRO A 179 -7.33 23.81 -3.55
N VAL A 180 -6.51 23.43 -2.57
CA VAL A 180 -5.78 22.16 -2.57
C VAL A 180 -6.75 21.01 -2.28
N LEU A 181 -7.61 21.18 -1.27
CA LEU A 181 -8.64 20.21 -0.92
C LEU A 181 -9.64 19.99 -2.06
N ALA A 182 -10.04 21.04 -2.78
CA ALA A 182 -10.91 20.94 -3.95
C ALA A 182 -10.28 20.10 -5.07
N ARG A 183 -8.99 20.31 -5.36
CA ARG A 183 -8.28 19.50 -6.38
C ARG A 183 -8.11 18.05 -5.94
N GLY A 184 -7.77 17.81 -4.67
CA GLY A 184 -7.69 16.45 -4.13
C GLY A 184 -9.05 15.74 -4.17
N HIS A 185 -10.13 16.44 -3.83
CA HIS A 185 -11.49 15.91 -3.93
C HIS A 185 -11.86 15.55 -5.38
N ASP A 186 -11.58 16.44 -6.33
CA ASP A 186 -11.82 16.19 -7.75
C ASP A 186 -11.01 15.01 -8.27
N PHE A 187 -9.72 14.92 -7.90
CA PHE A 187 -8.87 13.79 -8.24
C PHE A 187 -9.44 12.47 -7.69
N ILE A 188 -9.69 12.38 -6.37
CA ILE A 188 -10.24 11.16 -5.75
C ILE A 188 -11.55 10.74 -6.41
N LYS A 189 -12.46 11.70 -6.70
CA LYS A 189 -13.72 11.39 -7.41
C LYS A 189 -13.51 10.86 -8.83
N LYS A 190 -12.50 11.35 -9.55
CA LYS A 190 -12.19 10.91 -10.93
C LYS A 190 -11.43 9.57 -10.94
N SER A 191 -10.68 9.28 -9.90
CA SER A 191 -9.87 8.06 -9.77
C SER A 191 -10.66 6.80 -9.37
N GLN A 192 -11.92 6.93 -8.93
CA GLN A 192 -12.74 5.75 -8.64
C GLN A 192 -13.03 4.96 -9.93
N VAL A 193 -12.88 3.64 -9.85
CA VAL A 193 -13.21 2.69 -10.91
C VAL A 193 -14.72 2.68 -11.12
N LYS A 194 -15.17 2.83 -12.38
CA LYS A 194 -16.59 3.03 -12.73
C LYS A 194 -17.29 1.76 -13.19
N ASP A 195 -16.51 0.80 -13.68
CA ASP A 195 -17.01 -0.39 -14.38
C ASP A 195 -16.27 -1.61 -13.82
N ASN A 196 -16.94 -2.76 -13.80
CA ASN A 196 -16.26 -4.03 -13.54
C ASN A 196 -15.40 -4.41 -14.75
N PRO A 197 -14.45 -5.35 -14.59
CA PRO A 197 -13.70 -5.87 -15.73
C PRO A 197 -14.66 -6.45 -16.78
N PHE A 198 -14.31 -6.35 -18.06
CA PHE A 198 -15.27 -6.65 -19.13
C PHE A 198 -15.59 -8.15 -19.23
N GLY A 199 -16.76 -8.45 -19.81
CA GLY A 199 -17.20 -9.82 -20.08
C GLY A 199 -17.45 -10.66 -18.82
N ASP A 200 -17.22 -11.97 -18.93
CA ASP A 200 -17.28 -12.89 -17.79
C ASP A 200 -15.95 -12.90 -17.03
N PHE A 201 -15.69 -11.82 -16.30
CA PHE A 201 -14.44 -11.60 -15.59
C PHE A 201 -14.13 -12.63 -14.51
N ARG A 202 -15.16 -13.32 -13.98
CA ARG A 202 -14.97 -14.40 -13.01
C ARG A 202 -14.32 -15.63 -13.64
N SER A 203 -14.64 -15.94 -14.91
CA SER A 203 -13.97 -17.01 -15.66
C SER A 203 -12.50 -16.70 -15.96
N MET A 204 -12.13 -15.43 -15.86
CA MET A 204 -10.77 -14.92 -16.02
C MET A 204 -10.11 -14.61 -14.67
N TYR A 205 -10.68 -15.11 -13.57
CA TYR A 205 -10.15 -15.00 -12.21
C TYR A 205 -10.02 -13.58 -11.66
N ARG A 206 -10.74 -12.59 -12.20
CA ARG A 206 -10.82 -11.24 -11.62
C ARG A 206 -11.97 -11.14 -10.63
N HIS A 207 -11.84 -10.22 -9.67
CA HIS A 207 -12.94 -9.84 -8.77
C HIS A 207 -13.74 -8.62 -9.28
N ILE A 208 -14.83 -8.26 -8.57
CA ILE A 208 -15.55 -7.01 -8.84
C ILE A 208 -14.64 -5.81 -8.50
N SER A 209 -14.67 -4.78 -9.35
CA SER A 209 -13.87 -3.56 -9.19
C SER A 209 -14.68 -2.28 -9.27
N LYS A 210 -15.94 -2.33 -9.74
CA LYS A 210 -16.81 -1.15 -9.80
C LYS A 210 -17.01 -0.53 -8.42
N GLY A 211 -16.71 0.76 -8.31
CA GLY A 211 -16.80 1.52 -7.07
C GLY A 211 -15.54 1.51 -6.23
N SER A 212 -14.55 0.68 -6.59
CA SER A 212 -13.27 0.63 -5.90
C SER A 212 -12.40 1.84 -6.22
N TRP A 213 -11.37 1.96 -5.42
CA TRP A 213 -10.21 2.79 -5.68
C TRP A 213 -8.97 1.90 -5.72
N THR A 214 -8.11 2.15 -6.70
CA THR A 214 -6.86 1.42 -6.91
C THR A 214 -5.75 2.04 -6.06
N PHE A 215 -4.57 1.41 -6.02
CA PHE A 215 -3.40 2.00 -5.36
C PHE A 215 -2.85 3.23 -6.10
N ALA A 216 -2.89 3.19 -7.43
CA ALA A 216 -2.36 4.20 -8.34
C ALA A 216 -3.47 5.17 -8.82
N ASP A 217 -3.92 5.00 -10.06
CA ASP A 217 -5.00 5.76 -10.67
C ASP A 217 -6.05 4.81 -11.28
N ARG A 218 -7.10 5.39 -11.88
CA ARG A 218 -8.24 4.63 -12.39
C ARG A 218 -7.87 3.65 -13.50
N ASP A 219 -6.89 3.96 -14.34
CA ASP A 219 -6.56 3.11 -15.50
C ASP A 219 -6.01 1.76 -15.05
N HIS A 220 -5.35 1.72 -13.88
CA HIS A 220 -4.85 0.47 -13.28
C HIS A 220 -5.96 -0.57 -13.07
N GLY A 221 -7.18 -0.14 -12.73
CA GLY A 221 -8.38 -0.98 -12.69
C GLY A 221 -8.41 -2.10 -11.64
N TRP A 222 -7.33 -2.32 -10.88
CA TRP A 222 -7.25 -3.30 -9.81
C TRP A 222 -7.74 -2.73 -8.48
N GLN A 223 -8.84 -3.29 -7.96
CA GLN A 223 -9.42 -2.90 -6.68
C GLN A 223 -8.50 -3.24 -5.51
N VAL A 224 -8.41 -2.35 -4.52
CA VAL A 224 -7.74 -2.62 -3.23
C VAL A 224 -8.65 -2.25 -2.08
N SER A 225 -8.77 -3.09 -1.07
CA SER A 225 -9.68 -2.90 0.05
C SER A 225 -9.35 -1.63 0.87
N ASP A 226 -8.08 -1.44 1.21
CA ASP A 226 -7.61 -0.29 1.98
C ASP A 226 -7.69 1.00 1.15
N CYS A 227 -7.25 1.00 -0.11
CA CYS A 227 -7.35 2.16 -0.99
C CYS A 227 -8.81 2.58 -1.20
N THR A 228 -9.71 1.60 -1.32
CA THR A 228 -11.16 1.83 -1.35
C THR A 228 -11.68 2.43 -0.06
N ALA A 229 -11.22 1.95 1.09
CA ALA A 229 -11.57 2.51 2.39
C ALA A 229 -11.05 3.94 2.58
N GLU A 230 -9.79 4.21 2.22
CA GLU A 230 -9.16 5.52 2.34
C GLU A 230 -9.78 6.55 1.39
N GLY A 231 -10.04 6.17 0.13
CA GLY A 231 -10.77 6.99 -0.84
C GLY A 231 -12.20 7.31 -0.37
N LEU A 232 -12.92 6.30 0.15
CA LEU A 232 -14.26 6.47 0.72
C LEU A 232 -14.24 7.43 1.93
N LYS A 233 -13.29 7.27 2.86
CA LYS A 233 -13.13 8.17 4.01
C LYS A 233 -12.92 9.61 3.56
N CYS A 234 -12.05 9.84 2.57
CA CYS A 234 -11.81 11.19 2.03
C CYS A 234 -13.10 11.81 1.49
N CYS A 235 -13.85 11.09 0.66
CA CYS A 235 -15.11 11.57 0.10
C CYS A 235 -16.13 11.93 1.19
N LEU A 236 -16.25 11.09 2.23
CA LEU A 236 -17.14 11.34 3.37
C LEU A 236 -16.70 12.55 4.20
N LEU A 237 -15.41 12.67 4.53
CA LEU A 237 -14.88 13.78 5.32
C LEU A 237 -14.97 15.11 4.59
N LEU A 238 -14.64 15.13 3.29
CA LEU A 238 -14.75 16.33 2.46
C LEU A 238 -16.22 16.75 2.29
N SER A 239 -17.17 15.81 2.33
CA SER A 239 -18.61 16.11 2.25
C SER A 239 -19.16 16.91 3.43
N LEU A 240 -18.41 17.00 4.54
CA LEU A 240 -18.73 17.84 5.70
C LEU A 240 -18.42 19.33 5.47
N LEU A 241 -17.64 19.64 4.44
CA LEU A 241 -17.24 21.00 4.12
C LEU A 241 -18.21 21.65 3.13
N PRO A 242 -18.31 23.00 3.12
CA PRO A 242 -19.11 23.71 2.14
C PRO A 242 -18.65 23.42 0.70
N PRO A 243 -19.57 23.17 -0.26
CA PRO A 243 -19.24 22.94 -1.67
C PRO A 243 -18.43 24.08 -2.30
N GLU A 244 -18.55 25.30 -1.79
CA GLU A 244 -17.78 26.46 -2.26
C GLU A 244 -16.28 26.32 -1.98
N ILE A 245 -15.89 25.46 -1.03
CA ILE A 245 -14.49 25.22 -0.66
C ILE A 245 -13.92 24.03 -1.42
N VAL A 246 -14.67 22.91 -1.48
CA VAL A 246 -14.15 21.61 -1.96
C VAL A 246 -14.88 21.05 -3.18
N GLY A 247 -15.82 21.81 -3.75
CA GLY A 247 -16.68 21.37 -4.85
C GLY A 247 -17.80 20.42 -4.39
N GLU A 248 -18.61 20.01 -5.36
CA GLU A 248 -19.77 19.15 -5.10
C GLU A 248 -19.39 17.80 -4.50
N LYS A 249 -20.28 17.30 -3.65
CA LYS A 249 -20.16 16.00 -2.99
C LYS A 249 -20.17 14.88 -4.02
N MET A 250 -19.62 13.74 -3.65
CA MET A 250 -19.74 12.53 -4.45
C MET A 250 -21.16 11.96 -4.34
N GLU A 251 -21.72 11.53 -5.47
CA GLU A 251 -23.06 10.94 -5.50
C GLU A 251 -23.16 9.70 -4.59
N PRO A 252 -24.22 9.55 -3.79
CA PRO A 252 -24.39 8.44 -2.86
C PRO A 252 -24.25 7.05 -3.49
N GLU A 253 -24.78 6.87 -4.70
CA GLU A 253 -24.73 5.60 -5.43
C GLU A 253 -23.30 5.13 -5.66
N ARG A 254 -22.38 6.08 -5.89
CA ARG A 254 -20.96 5.77 -6.06
C ARG A 254 -20.29 5.37 -4.74
N LEU A 255 -20.77 5.89 -3.61
CA LEU A 255 -20.32 5.47 -2.29
C LEU A 255 -20.86 4.07 -1.96
N TYR A 256 -22.10 3.76 -2.36
CA TYR A 256 -22.69 2.42 -2.20
C TYR A 256 -21.96 1.36 -3.01
N ASP A 257 -21.51 1.68 -4.24
CA ASP A 257 -20.65 0.78 -5.01
C ASP A 257 -19.34 0.46 -4.24
N ALA A 258 -18.72 1.45 -3.58
CA ALA A 258 -17.51 1.23 -2.76
C ALA A 258 -17.79 0.34 -1.55
N ILE A 259 -18.92 0.54 -0.86
CA ILE A 259 -19.38 -0.33 0.24
C ILE A 259 -19.56 -1.77 -0.25
N ASN A 260 -20.08 -1.96 -1.46
CA ASN A 260 -20.24 -3.29 -2.03
C ASN A 260 -18.90 -4.01 -2.21
N ILE A 261 -17.84 -3.33 -2.67
CA ILE A 261 -16.49 -3.90 -2.75
C ILE A 261 -16.00 -4.33 -1.36
N ILE A 262 -16.01 -3.39 -0.38
CA ILE A 262 -15.50 -3.64 0.97
C ILE A 262 -16.17 -4.87 1.61
N LEU A 263 -17.50 -4.97 1.50
CA LEU A 263 -18.25 -6.09 2.09
C LEU A 263 -17.95 -7.44 1.42
N ASN A 264 -17.52 -7.48 0.14
CA ASN A 264 -17.19 -8.72 -0.56
C ASN A 264 -15.78 -9.26 -0.25
N LEU A 265 -14.89 -8.43 0.32
CA LEU A 265 -13.51 -8.80 0.62
C LEU A 265 -13.31 -9.32 2.06
N GLN A 266 -14.36 -9.36 2.89
CA GLN A 266 -14.25 -9.94 4.23
C GLN A 266 -14.28 -11.47 4.20
N SER A 267 -13.25 -12.06 4.77
CA SER A 267 -13.14 -13.50 4.99
C SER A 267 -13.99 -13.96 6.18
N LYS A 268 -14.20 -15.29 6.26
CA LYS A 268 -14.99 -15.91 7.32
C LYS A 268 -14.41 -15.71 8.73
N ASN A 269 -13.10 -15.49 8.85
CA ASN A 269 -12.43 -15.17 10.11
C ASN A 269 -12.66 -13.71 10.56
N GLY A 270 -13.27 -12.87 9.71
CA GLY A 270 -13.53 -11.45 9.95
C GLY A 270 -12.47 -10.51 9.37
N GLY A 271 -11.33 -11.04 8.94
CA GLY A 271 -10.27 -10.27 8.31
C GLY A 271 -10.61 -9.87 6.89
N VAL A 272 -9.89 -8.88 6.37
CA VAL A 272 -10.06 -8.34 5.02
C VAL A 272 -8.75 -8.44 4.27
N THR A 273 -8.83 -8.94 3.05
CA THR A 273 -7.69 -9.08 2.12
C THR A 273 -7.41 -7.80 1.34
N GLY A 274 -6.26 -7.72 0.67
CA GLY A 274 -5.88 -6.56 -0.14
C GLY A 274 -6.65 -6.48 -1.44
N TRP A 275 -6.51 -7.48 -2.31
CA TRP A 275 -6.96 -7.40 -3.70
C TRP A 275 -8.19 -8.26 -4.00
N GLU A 276 -8.23 -9.49 -3.49
CA GLU A 276 -9.27 -10.48 -3.81
C GLU A 276 -9.70 -11.28 -2.57
N PRO A 277 -10.87 -11.93 -2.54
CA PRO A 277 -11.26 -12.73 -1.37
C PRO A 277 -10.32 -13.91 -1.11
N ALA A 278 -9.96 -14.15 0.16
CA ALA A 278 -9.14 -15.31 0.52
C ALA A 278 -9.92 -16.62 0.27
N GLY A 279 -9.57 -17.33 -0.81
CA GLY A 279 -10.18 -18.62 -1.18
C GLY A 279 -9.30 -19.84 -0.91
N SER A 280 -8.00 -19.62 -0.74
CA SER A 280 -6.97 -20.65 -0.79
C SER A 280 -6.56 -21.13 0.61
N LYS A 281 -5.76 -22.20 0.68
CA LYS A 281 -5.33 -22.82 1.94
C LYS A 281 -3.86 -22.55 2.19
N ASN A 282 -3.49 -22.25 3.44
CA ASN A 282 -2.12 -21.91 3.85
C ASN A 282 -1.07 -22.98 3.48
N TRP A 283 -1.44 -24.25 3.39
CA TRP A 283 -0.50 -25.30 2.98
C TRP A 283 0.00 -25.14 1.53
N LEU A 284 -0.66 -24.32 0.71
CA LEU A 284 -0.19 -24.01 -0.64
C LEU A 284 1.11 -23.20 -0.64
N GLU A 285 1.43 -22.48 0.43
CA GLU A 285 2.74 -21.81 0.58
C GLU A 285 3.91 -22.78 0.59
N LEU A 286 3.68 -24.07 0.88
CA LEU A 286 4.72 -25.09 0.76
C LEU A 286 5.24 -25.21 -0.69
N PHE A 287 4.48 -24.72 -1.67
CA PHE A 287 4.84 -24.70 -3.08
C PHE A 287 5.36 -23.34 -3.53
N ASN A 288 5.71 -22.42 -2.62
CA ASN A 288 6.29 -21.15 -3.00
C ASN A 288 7.60 -21.37 -3.79
N PRO A 289 7.62 -21.07 -5.10
CA PRO A 289 8.80 -21.33 -5.92
C PRO A 289 9.85 -20.22 -5.77
N THR A 290 9.52 -19.13 -5.08
CA THR A 290 10.35 -17.94 -4.98
C THR A 290 11.18 -17.96 -3.70
N GLU A 291 12.47 -17.68 -3.83
CA GLU A 291 13.43 -17.82 -2.74
C GLU A 291 13.75 -16.49 -2.06
N VAL A 292 13.13 -15.42 -2.53
CA VAL A 292 13.37 -14.02 -2.12
C VAL A 292 12.08 -13.33 -1.68
N SER A 293 11.01 -14.10 -1.48
CA SER A 293 9.68 -13.58 -1.11
C SER A 293 8.93 -14.64 -0.33
N ALA A 294 8.30 -14.22 0.76
CA ALA A 294 7.47 -15.06 1.61
C ALA A 294 6.01 -14.60 1.55
N ASP A 295 5.08 -15.52 1.81
CA ASP A 295 3.64 -15.24 1.93
C ASP A 295 3.04 -14.63 0.65
N ILE A 296 3.34 -15.24 -0.52
CA ILE A 296 2.95 -14.73 -1.85
C ILE A 296 2.05 -15.67 -2.67
N ILE A 297 1.80 -16.91 -2.21
CA ILE A 297 1.08 -17.91 -3.00
C ILE A 297 -0.42 -17.78 -2.84
N ILE A 298 -0.86 -17.28 -1.69
CA ILE A 298 -2.27 -17.04 -1.40
C ILE A 298 -2.48 -15.60 -0.96
N GLU A 299 -3.71 -15.13 -1.11
CA GLU A 299 -4.12 -13.86 -0.53
C GLU A 299 -4.33 -14.02 0.98
N TYR A 300 -3.74 -13.11 1.75
CA TYR A 300 -3.85 -13.07 3.21
C TYR A 300 -4.77 -11.95 3.66
N GLU A 301 -5.50 -12.20 4.75
CA GLU A 301 -6.15 -11.11 5.46
C GLU A 301 -5.10 -10.29 6.22
N GLY A 302 -5.14 -8.96 6.08
CA GLY A 302 -4.23 -8.03 6.74
C GLY A 302 -4.91 -7.21 7.83
N VAL A 303 -4.17 -6.87 8.88
CA VAL A 303 -4.68 -6.01 9.98
C VAL A 303 -4.90 -4.58 9.50
N GLU A 304 -4.07 -4.13 8.56
CA GLU A 304 -4.11 -2.81 7.93
C GLU A 304 -5.37 -2.67 7.07
N CYS A 305 -5.60 -3.63 6.18
CA CYS A 305 -6.80 -3.72 5.34
C CYS A 305 -8.08 -3.79 6.18
N THR A 306 -8.07 -4.62 7.23
CA THR A 306 -9.22 -4.78 8.14
C THR A 306 -9.49 -3.51 8.94
N SER A 307 -8.44 -2.85 9.45
CA SER A 307 -8.57 -1.60 10.21
C SER A 307 -9.06 -0.44 9.34
N ALA A 308 -8.50 -0.28 8.14
CA ALA A 308 -8.89 0.78 7.20
C ALA A 308 -10.37 0.67 6.82
N THR A 309 -10.83 -0.53 6.44
CA THR A 309 -12.22 -0.79 6.08
C THR A 309 -13.18 -0.63 7.26
N LEU A 310 -12.81 -1.08 8.46
CA LEU A 310 -13.58 -0.85 9.69
C LEU A 310 -13.78 0.65 9.95
N GLN A 311 -12.72 1.46 9.87
CA GLN A 311 -12.81 2.91 10.05
C GLN A 311 -13.72 3.57 9.00
N ALA A 312 -13.60 3.15 7.74
CA ALA A 312 -14.44 3.66 6.66
C ALA A 312 -15.93 3.36 6.88
N LEU A 313 -16.26 2.13 7.31
CA LEU A 313 -17.65 1.73 7.60
C LEU A 313 -18.23 2.45 8.82
N VAL A 314 -17.43 2.62 9.89
CA VAL A 314 -17.81 3.43 11.06
C VAL A 314 -18.18 4.85 10.63
N LEU A 315 -17.37 5.46 9.76
CA LEU A 315 -17.63 6.80 9.25
C LEU A 315 -18.87 6.82 8.34
N PHE A 316 -18.97 5.89 7.39
CA PHE A 316 -20.08 5.79 6.44
C PHE A 316 -21.44 5.68 7.15
N LYS A 317 -21.51 4.86 8.20
CA LYS A 317 -22.73 4.67 8.99
C LYS A 317 -23.25 5.96 9.63
N LYS A 318 -22.37 6.93 9.92
CA LYS A 318 -22.78 8.25 10.44
C LYS A 318 -23.58 9.07 9.43
N PHE A 319 -23.38 8.85 8.13
CA PHE A 319 -24.06 9.57 7.05
C PHE A 319 -25.24 8.78 6.46
N TYR A 320 -25.12 7.45 6.39
CA TYR A 320 -26.08 6.59 5.68
C TYR A 320 -26.59 5.46 6.60
N LEU A 321 -27.49 5.82 7.53
CA LEU A 321 -27.96 4.91 8.58
C LEU A 321 -28.82 3.74 8.09
N GLU A 322 -29.41 3.84 6.89
CA GLU A 322 -30.37 2.86 6.35
C GLU A 322 -29.75 1.92 5.30
N HIS A 323 -28.55 2.22 4.80
CA HIS A 323 -27.94 1.45 3.71
C HIS A 323 -27.22 0.21 4.24
N ARG A 324 -27.78 -0.98 3.99
CA ARG A 324 -27.18 -2.30 4.34
C ARG A 324 -26.70 -2.41 5.80
N THR A 325 -27.41 -1.75 6.72
CA THR A 325 -27.01 -1.57 8.12
C THR A 325 -26.67 -2.89 8.81
N LYS A 326 -27.48 -3.93 8.60
CA LYS A 326 -27.26 -5.25 9.20
C LYS A 326 -25.93 -5.87 8.75
N GLU A 327 -25.65 -5.84 7.45
CA GLU A 327 -24.44 -6.43 6.89
C GLU A 327 -23.19 -5.66 7.31
N ILE A 328 -23.30 -4.32 7.40
CA ILE A 328 -22.24 -3.47 7.95
C ILE A 328 -21.98 -3.78 9.42
N ASP A 329 -23.02 -3.97 10.23
CA ASP A 329 -22.88 -4.29 11.66
C ASP A 329 -22.26 -5.68 11.89
N ASP A 330 -22.69 -6.67 11.11
CA ASP A 330 -22.10 -8.00 11.13
C ASP A 330 -20.62 -7.93 10.71
N PHE A 331 -20.30 -7.17 9.65
CA PHE A 331 -18.93 -6.95 9.19
C PHE A 331 -18.07 -6.34 10.31
N MET A 332 -18.52 -5.23 10.91
CA MET A 332 -17.76 -4.50 11.92
C MET A 332 -17.50 -5.36 13.16
N SER A 333 -18.48 -6.17 13.57
CA SER A 333 -18.36 -7.12 14.68
C SER A 333 -17.30 -8.19 14.38
N ASN A 334 -17.31 -8.76 13.18
CA ASN A 334 -16.34 -9.79 12.78
C ASN A 334 -14.93 -9.22 12.61
N ALA A 335 -14.79 -8.04 11.99
CA ALA A 335 -13.51 -7.34 11.84
C ALA A 335 -12.88 -7.02 13.21
N THR A 336 -13.69 -6.58 14.17
CA THR A 336 -13.22 -6.33 15.54
C THR A 336 -12.68 -7.62 16.19
N LYS A 337 -13.39 -8.74 16.07
CA LYS A 337 -12.94 -10.04 16.61
C LYS A 337 -11.66 -10.52 15.94
N TYR A 338 -11.54 -10.34 14.63
CA TYR A 338 -10.34 -10.68 13.88
C TYR A 338 -9.13 -9.89 14.41
N LEU A 339 -9.27 -8.57 14.53
CA LEU A 339 -8.22 -7.69 15.06
C LEU A 339 -7.84 -8.08 16.50
N GLU A 340 -8.81 -8.39 17.35
CA GLU A 340 -8.57 -8.91 18.71
C GLU A 340 -7.81 -10.25 18.72
N SER A 341 -8.04 -11.10 17.71
CA SER A 341 -7.47 -12.46 17.66
C SER A 341 -6.06 -12.54 17.10
N ILE A 342 -5.70 -11.64 16.18
CA ILE A 342 -4.36 -11.60 15.54
C ILE A 342 -3.38 -10.79 16.35
N GLN A 343 -3.87 -9.97 17.27
CA GLN A 343 -3.08 -9.20 18.18
C GLN A 343 -2.02 -10.08 18.86
N LEU A 344 -0.75 -9.84 18.49
CA LEU A 344 0.37 -10.28 19.30
C LEU A 344 0.22 -9.66 20.70
N PRO A 345 0.95 -10.13 21.72
CA PRO A 345 0.85 -9.59 23.08
C PRO A 345 1.03 -8.06 23.21
N ASP A 346 1.26 -7.30 22.14
CA ASP A 346 1.72 -5.90 22.01
C ASP A 346 0.90 -4.98 21.04
N GLY A 347 -0.26 -5.39 20.50
CA GLY A 347 -1.50 -4.57 20.37
C GLY A 347 -1.94 -3.53 19.27
N GLY A 348 -3.29 -3.34 19.07
CA GLY A 348 -4.03 -2.20 18.41
C GLY A 348 -5.56 -2.38 18.06
N LEU A 349 -6.52 -1.55 18.57
CA LEU A 349 -8.01 -1.73 18.41
C LEU A 349 -8.97 -0.48 18.44
N ALA A 350 -8.47 0.76 18.38
CA ALA A 350 -9.27 1.96 18.75
C ALA A 350 -10.57 2.21 17.96
N ALA A 351 -10.59 1.91 16.65
CA ALA A 351 -11.77 2.15 15.79
C ALA A 351 -13.01 1.33 16.19
N ALA A 352 -12.83 0.24 16.95
CA ALA A 352 -13.90 -0.59 17.49
C ALA A 352 -14.47 -0.09 18.82
N GLY A 353 -14.13 1.14 19.24
CA GLY A 353 -14.54 1.70 20.53
C GLY A 353 -13.78 1.13 21.73
N LYS A 354 -12.65 0.47 21.46
CA LYS A 354 -11.74 -0.03 22.47
C LYS A 354 -10.79 1.10 22.87
N THR A 355 -10.53 1.28 24.16
CA THR A 355 -9.65 2.30 24.72
C THR A 355 -8.68 1.68 25.72
N TYR A 356 -7.71 2.46 26.20
CA TYR A 356 -6.79 2.02 27.25
C TYR A 356 -7.52 1.50 28.50
N ASP A 357 -8.66 2.09 28.85
CA ASP A 357 -9.40 1.72 30.07
C ASP A 357 -10.17 0.40 29.92
N ASN A 358 -10.74 0.15 28.74
CA ASN A 358 -11.67 -0.96 28.53
C ASN A 358 -11.07 -2.19 27.79
N CYS A 359 -9.82 -2.10 27.31
CA CYS A 359 -9.20 -3.15 26.50
C CYS A 359 -7.77 -3.46 26.95
N VAL A 360 -7.56 -4.66 27.49
CA VAL A 360 -6.22 -5.17 27.88
C VAL A 360 -5.24 -5.10 26.71
N ALA A 361 -5.73 -5.42 25.53
CA ALA A 361 -4.89 -5.53 24.36
C ALA A 361 -4.40 -4.15 23.86
N ILE A 362 -5.19 -3.08 24.04
CA ILE A 362 -4.73 -1.70 23.84
C ILE A 362 -3.70 -1.29 24.89
N ARG A 363 -3.88 -1.67 26.16
CA ARG A 363 -2.89 -1.36 27.21
C ARG A 363 -1.52 -1.92 26.88
N LYS A 364 -1.47 -3.17 26.42
CA LYS A 364 -0.20 -3.78 26.01
C LYS A 364 0.39 -3.13 24.76
N ALA A 365 -0.46 -2.64 23.84
CA ALA A 365 0.00 -1.82 22.71
C ALA A 365 0.71 -0.55 23.14
N VAL A 366 0.07 0.16 24.06
CA VAL A 366 0.60 1.39 24.62
C VAL A 366 1.90 1.11 25.39
N GLU A 367 1.95 0.04 26.17
CA GLU A 367 3.16 -0.40 26.87
C GLU A 367 4.31 -0.69 25.90
N PHE A 368 4.08 -1.51 24.87
CA PHE A 368 5.08 -1.80 23.84
C PHE A 368 5.63 -0.53 23.16
N LEU A 369 4.75 0.39 22.77
CA LEU A 369 5.18 1.66 22.17
C LEU A 369 6.00 2.47 23.17
N LEU A 370 5.56 2.62 24.42
CA LEU A 370 6.28 3.42 25.42
C LEU A 370 7.64 2.80 25.81
N GLU A 371 7.74 1.47 25.89
CA GLU A 371 8.99 0.77 26.18
C GLU A 371 10.04 0.95 25.08
N ASN A 372 9.60 1.08 23.83
CA ASN A 372 10.47 1.25 22.67
C ASN A 372 10.70 2.72 22.27
N GLN A 373 10.26 3.68 23.11
CA GLN A 373 10.53 5.09 22.88
C GLN A 373 12.02 5.41 23.10
N LEU A 374 12.64 6.07 22.13
CA LEU A 374 14.04 6.50 22.20
C LEU A 374 14.21 7.74 23.09
N GLU A 375 15.45 8.02 23.53
CA GLU A 375 15.74 9.16 24.43
C GLU A 375 15.32 10.52 23.84
N ASP A 376 15.46 10.66 22.52
CA ASP A 376 15.05 11.84 21.75
C ASP A 376 13.52 12.00 21.66
N GLY A 377 12.76 10.99 22.13
CA GLY A 377 11.31 10.92 22.15
C GLY A 377 10.67 10.33 20.89
N GLY A 378 11.46 9.90 19.91
CA GLY A 378 10.98 9.25 18.70
C GLY A 378 11.00 7.72 18.76
N TRP A 379 10.64 7.10 17.63
CA TRP A 379 10.68 5.66 17.38
C TRP A 379 11.42 5.39 16.09
N GLY A 380 12.17 4.30 16.05
CA GLY A 380 13.00 3.91 14.91
C GLY A 380 13.14 2.40 14.83
N GLU A 381 12.61 1.83 13.77
CA GLU A 381 12.58 0.41 13.47
C GLU A 381 13.33 0.14 12.15
N SER A 382 14.20 -0.87 12.16
CA SER A 382 14.96 -1.31 11.00
C SER A 382 14.09 -2.13 10.04
N TYR A 383 14.38 -2.05 8.74
CA TYR A 383 13.78 -2.95 7.75
C TYR A 383 13.99 -4.45 8.08
N LEU A 384 14.99 -4.78 8.90
CA LEU A 384 15.25 -6.14 9.37
C LEU A 384 14.19 -6.68 10.31
N SER A 385 13.29 -5.85 10.85
CA SER A 385 12.14 -6.33 11.62
C SER A 385 11.20 -7.21 10.81
N CYS A 386 10.96 -6.85 9.54
CA CYS A 386 10.06 -7.58 8.66
C CYS A 386 10.49 -9.05 8.45
N PRO A 387 11.73 -9.34 8.00
CA PRO A 387 12.15 -10.72 7.77
C PRO A 387 12.33 -11.51 9.07
N LYS A 388 12.68 -10.85 10.18
CA LYS A 388 12.84 -11.51 11.48
C LYS A 388 11.53 -11.69 12.25
N LYS A 389 10.47 -10.98 11.84
CA LYS A 389 9.17 -10.93 12.53
C LYS A 389 9.30 -10.57 14.02
N GLU A 390 10.23 -9.66 14.32
CA GLU A 390 10.48 -9.11 15.67
C GLU A 390 10.92 -7.65 15.55
N TYR A 391 10.71 -6.83 16.58
CA TYR A 391 11.17 -5.44 16.57
C TYR A 391 12.70 -5.37 16.64
N VAL A 392 13.32 -4.81 15.61
CA VAL A 392 14.74 -4.51 15.53
C VAL A 392 14.91 -2.98 15.52
N PRO A 393 15.55 -2.38 16.53
CA PRO A 393 15.76 -0.94 16.55
C PRO A 393 16.63 -0.49 15.37
N LEU A 394 16.37 0.73 14.89
CA LEU A 394 17.16 1.34 13.82
C LEU A 394 18.63 1.50 14.23
N GLU A 395 19.55 1.35 13.27
CA GLU A 395 20.99 1.45 13.54
C GLU A 395 21.35 2.78 14.22
N GLY A 396 22.19 2.71 15.26
CA GLY A 396 22.57 3.87 16.06
C GLY A 396 21.49 4.37 17.02
N ASN A 397 20.38 3.63 17.22
CA ASN A 397 19.24 4.03 18.06
C ASN A 397 18.69 5.40 17.65
N THR A 398 18.58 5.63 16.35
CA THR A 398 18.06 6.86 15.78
C THR A 398 16.56 6.75 15.55
N SER A 399 15.84 7.86 15.68
CA SER A 399 14.41 7.89 15.40
C SER A 399 14.13 8.13 13.92
N ASN A 400 13.02 7.57 13.44
CA ASN A 400 12.46 7.80 12.13
C ASN A 400 11.16 8.59 12.27
N LEU A 401 11.03 9.65 11.48
CA LEU A 401 9.87 10.54 11.49
C LEU A 401 8.52 9.83 11.27
N VAL A 402 8.48 8.87 10.33
CA VAL A 402 7.26 8.15 9.97
C VAL A 402 6.85 7.20 11.09
N GLN A 403 7.77 6.38 11.56
CA GLN A 403 7.51 5.43 12.65
C GLN A 403 7.18 6.17 13.96
N THR A 404 7.83 7.32 14.20
CA THR A 404 7.48 8.23 15.29
C THR A 404 6.04 8.74 15.16
N ALA A 405 5.63 9.14 13.96
CA ALA A 405 4.25 9.58 13.72
C ALA A 405 3.25 8.44 13.93
N TRP A 406 3.55 7.22 13.46
CA TRP A 406 2.71 6.04 13.67
C TRP A 406 2.54 5.70 15.15
N ALA A 407 3.63 5.63 15.91
CA ALA A 407 3.60 5.37 17.35
C ALA A 407 2.76 6.43 18.08
N LEU A 408 2.96 7.70 17.76
CA LEU A 408 2.19 8.79 18.36
C LEU A 408 0.71 8.75 17.98
N MET A 409 0.37 8.39 16.74
CA MET A 409 -1.02 8.17 16.36
C MET A 409 -1.65 7.04 17.18
N GLY A 410 -0.96 5.90 17.34
CA GLY A 410 -1.40 4.80 18.19
C GLY A 410 -1.67 5.24 19.63
N LEU A 411 -0.73 5.98 20.23
CA LEU A 411 -0.86 6.52 21.58
C LEU A 411 -2.01 7.52 21.72
N ILE A 412 -2.18 8.44 20.76
CA ILE A 412 -3.29 9.42 20.77
C ILE A 412 -4.64 8.72 20.70
N TYR A 413 -4.81 7.78 19.77
CA TYR A 413 -6.07 7.05 19.60
C TYR A 413 -6.38 6.08 20.75
N SER A 414 -5.39 5.71 21.56
CA SER A 414 -5.61 4.91 22.77
C SER A 414 -6.16 5.71 23.96
N GLU A 415 -6.29 7.04 23.84
CA GLU A 415 -6.76 7.98 24.87
C GLU A 415 -5.84 8.10 26.11
N GLN A 416 -4.54 7.79 25.98
CA GLN A 416 -3.61 7.94 27.09
C GLN A 416 -3.27 9.44 27.36
N GLY A 417 -3.55 9.92 28.58
CA GLY A 417 -3.40 11.31 29.01
C GLY A 417 -1.96 11.88 29.13
N LEU A 418 -0.96 11.32 28.47
CA LEU A 418 0.46 11.75 28.53
C LEU A 418 0.87 12.76 27.43
N LEU A 419 -0.08 13.26 26.65
CA LEU A 419 0.13 14.01 25.41
C LEU A 419 0.97 15.30 25.51
N ASN A 420 0.92 16.03 26.63
CA ASN A 420 1.55 17.36 26.71
C ASN A 420 3.09 17.32 26.65
N PHE A 421 3.72 16.22 27.10
CA PHE A 421 5.18 16.06 27.08
C PHE A 421 5.70 15.57 25.71
N LEU A 422 4.91 14.76 25.00
CA LEU A 422 5.28 14.11 23.74
C LEU A 422 5.21 15.07 22.54
N VAL A 423 4.21 15.95 22.48
CA VAL A 423 4.00 16.89 21.36
C VAL A 423 5.11 17.96 21.28
N HIS A 424 5.70 18.35 22.42
CA HIS A 424 6.80 19.32 22.44
C HIS A 424 8.10 18.75 21.82
N LYS A 425 8.34 17.44 21.99
CA LYS A 425 9.50 16.75 21.39
C LYS A 425 9.35 16.56 19.87
N LEU A 426 8.14 16.26 19.38
CA LEU A 426 7.82 16.23 17.94
C LEU A 426 8.16 17.54 17.23
N TYR A 427 7.75 18.68 17.81
CA TYR A 427 8.06 19.99 17.24
C TYR A 427 9.57 20.24 17.14
N THR A 428 10.32 19.73 18.11
CA THR A 428 11.79 19.83 18.14
C THR A 428 12.43 18.91 17.09
N HIS A 429 11.92 17.69 16.93
CA HIS A 429 12.40 16.73 15.93
C HIS A 429 12.04 17.15 14.50
N ALA A 430 10.81 17.59 14.23
CA ALA A 430 10.38 18.08 12.92
C ALA A 430 11.13 19.35 12.48
N LYS A 431 11.52 20.21 13.44
CA LYS A 431 12.33 21.42 13.17
C LYS A 431 13.78 21.10 12.85
N ASN A 432 14.30 19.95 13.32
CA ASN A 432 15.69 19.52 13.12
C ASN A 432 15.84 18.46 11.99
N GLY A 433 14.78 17.72 11.67
CA GLY A 433 14.78 16.54 10.79
C GLY A 433 14.38 16.77 9.33
N THR A 434 14.23 18.01 8.86
CA THR A 434 13.95 18.33 7.45
C THR A 434 15.09 18.00 6.47
N ARG A 435 16.10 17.22 6.87
CA ARG A 435 17.19 16.76 6.00
C ARG A 435 17.45 15.26 6.16
N HIS A 436 17.19 14.55 5.06
CA HIS A 436 17.58 13.18 4.74
C HIS A 436 17.03 12.07 5.63
N GLN A 437 16.01 11.37 5.13
CA GLN A 437 15.71 10.00 5.55
C GLN A 437 16.17 9.05 4.43
N ALA A 438 17.17 8.23 4.71
CA ALA A 438 17.81 7.35 3.74
C ALA A 438 17.22 5.92 3.72
N GLU A 439 16.30 5.58 4.62
CA GLU A 439 15.76 4.22 4.73
C GLU A 439 14.33 4.08 4.18
N ALA A 440 14.07 2.90 3.63
CA ALA A 440 12.78 2.48 3.09
C ALA A 440 11.70 2.42 4.20
N LYS A 441 10.44 2.69 3.83
CA LYS A 441 9.34 2.99 4.77
C LYS A 441 8.16 2.03 4.67
N GLY A 442 8.20 1.09 3.74
CA GLY A 442 7.17 0.06 3.60
C GLY A 442 7.77 -1.28 3.19
N ALA A 443 7.01 -2.34 3.40
CA ALA A 443 7.31 -3.69 2.95
C ALA A 443 6.07 -4.23 2.21
N VAL A 444 6.29 -5.07 1.19
CA VAL A 444 5.20 -5.74 0.44
C VAL A 444 5.20 -7.25 0.69
N ASP A 445 6.38 -7.80 0.98
CA ASP A 445 6.60 -9.12 1.53
C ASP A 445 7.64 -8.98 2.67
N ALA A 446 7.85 -10.02 3.47
CA ALA A 446 8.76 -9.94 4.62
C ALA A 446 10.22 -9.56 4.25
N GLU A 447 10.60 -9.58 2.96
CA GLU A 447 12.00 -9.46 2.51
C GLU A 447 12.30 -8.23 1.64
N LYS A 448 11.28 -7.54 1.09
CA LYS A 448 11.47 -6.39 0.18
C LYS A 448 10.98 -5.08 0.78
N ALA A 449 11.91 -4.13 0.90
CA ALA A 449 11.62 -2.77 1.32
C ALA A 449 11.25 -1.85 0.13
N ARG A 450 10.32 -0.92 0.35
CA ARG A 450 9.89 0.13 -0.59
C ARG A 450 9.96 1.52 0.02
N SER A 451 10.23 2.52 -0.82
CA SER A 451 10.19 3.94 -0.44
C SER A 451 8.82 4.55 -0.68
N PHE A 452 8.27 5.20 0.34
CA PHE A 452 7.08 6.06 0.23
C PHE A 452 7.46 7.51 0.55
N GLU A 453 7.43 8.39 -0.44
CA GLU A 453 7.91 9.78 -0.28
C GLU A 453 6.91 10.69 0.45
N VAL A 454 5.60 10.48 0.28
CA VAL A 454 4.56 11.37 0.84
C VAL A 454 4.28 11.13 2.33
N VAL A 455 4.52 9.91 2.82
CA VAL A 455 4.34 9.53 4.24
C VAL A 455 5.20 10.41 5.17
N THR A 456 6.29 10.98 4.67
CA THR A 456 7.18 11.88 5.42
C THR A 456 6.57 13.24 5.79
N PHE A 457 5.64 13.77 5.01
CA PHE A 457 5.13 15.15 5.17
C PHE A 457 3.69 15.22 5.69
N GLY A 458 2.82 14.28 5.29
CA GLY A 458 1.41 14.28 5.66
C GLY A 458 1.20 14.15 7.18
N ASP A 459 1.84 13.17 7.80
CA ASP A 459 1.52 12.78 9.18
C ASP A 459 2.00 13.80 10.23
N VAL A 460 3.07 14.56 9.93
CA VAL A 460 3.79 15.40 10.89
C VAL A 460 3.28 16.84 10.94
N ALA A 461 3.05 17.45 9.76
CA ALA A 461 2.70 18.86 9.67
C ALA A 461 1.26 19.14 10.17
N ALA A 462 0.35 18.18 9.99
CA ALA A 462 -1.04 18.34 10.36
C ALA A 462 -1.27 18.34 11.87
N ARG A 463 -0.63 17.44 12.61
CA ARG A 463 -1.12 17.07 13.95
C ARG A 463 -0.46 17.80 15.12
N SER A 464 0.69 18.44 14.90
CA SER A 464 1.33 19.32 15.90
C SER A 464 0.45 20.51 16.32
N ARG A 465 -0.49 20.96 15.46
CA ARG A 465 -1.45 22.03 15.79
C ARG A 465 -2.83 21.54 16.26
N TRP A 466 -3.17 20.27 16.07
CA TRP A 466 -4.46 19.71 16.52
C TRP A 466 -4.61 19.84 18.04
N HIS A 467 -3.52 19.68 18.79
CA HIS A 467 -3.56 19.75 20.26
C HIS A 467 -3.74 21.17 20.81
N ILE A 468 -3.32 22.20 20.09
CA ILE A 468 -3.52 23.61 20.52
C ILE A 468 -5.00 23.99 20.48
N ARG A 469 -5.83 23.32 19.66
CA ARG A 469 -7.26 23.65 19.48
C ARG A 469 -8.25 22.52 19.83
N GLY A 470 -7.80 21.28 19.94
CA GLY A 470 -8.64 20.11 20.28
C GLY A 470 -9.10 20.11 21.74
N VAL A 471 -8.28 20.63 22.67
CA VAL A 471 -8.65 20.82 24.08
C VAL A 471 -9.83 21.80 24.21
N ASP A 472 -9.83 22.86 23.38
CA ASP A 472 -10.91 23.86 23.32
C ASP A 472 -12.22 23.32 22.70
N TRP A 473 -12.15 22.26 21.89
CA TRP A 473 -13.31 21.68 21.20
C TRP A 473 -14.01 20.62 22.06
N LEU A 474 -13.25 19.73 22.73
CA LEU A 474 -13.78 18.75 23.69
C LEU A 474 -14.32 19.41 24.98
N GLU A 475 -13.75 20.54 25.42
CA GLU A 475 -14.35 21.34 26.53
C GLU A 475 -15.68 21.99 26.14
N ARG A 476 -15.92 22.26 24.84
CA ARG A 476 -17.19 22.83 24.35
C ARG A 476 -18.27 21.78 24.15
N GLU A 477 -17.93 20.56 23.73
CA GLU A 477 -18.92 19.48 23.61
C GLU A 477 -19.32 18.86 24.96
N SER A 478 -18.44 18.90 25.98
CA SER A 478 -18.77 18.42 27.34
C SER A 478 -19.66 19.39 28.15
N ARG A 479 -19.84 20.64 27.69
CA ARG A 479 -20.78 21.61 28.29
C ARG A 479 -21.89 21.95 27.31
N GLY A 480 -22.92 21.10 27.26
CA GLY A 480 -24.15 21.41 26.53
C GLY A 480 -24.78 22.71 27.05
N ILE A 481 -24.71 23.80 26.28
CA ILE A 481 -25.42 25.05 26.58
C ILE A 481 -26.01 25.70 25.31
N LYS A 482 -27.31 25.96 25.43
CA LYS A 482 -28.24 26.71 24.58
C LYS A 482 -27.73 28.09 24.09
N PRO A 483 -28.35 28.65 23.03
CA PRO A 483 -27.83 29.83 22.33
C PRO A 483 -27.99 31.12 23.16
N PHE A 484 -26.91 31.89 23.27
CA PHE A 484 -26.98 33.26 23.78
C PHE A 484 -26.75 34.27 22.65
N CYS A 485 -27.82 34.95 22.30
CA CYS A 485 -27.89 36.09 21.40
C CYS A 485 -27.28 37.32 22.08
N ARG A 486 -26.34 38.02 21.45
CA ARG A 486 -26.10 39.46 21.71
C ARG A 486 -25.64 40.22 20.47
N LYS A 487 -26.47 41.20 20.11
CA LYS A 487 -26.30 42.26 19.12
C LYS A 487 -25.24 43.31 19.56
N ARG A 488 -24.71 44.01 18.53
CA ARG A 488 -24.06 45.36 18.52
C ARG A 488 -22.64 45.40 19.12
N GLN A 489 -21.68 46.17 18.59
CA GLN A 489 -21.77 47.46 17.88
C GLN A 489 -20.44 47.77 17.15
N ARG A 490 -20.53 48.44 16.00
CA ARG A 490 -19.42 49.09 15.28
C ARG A 490 -18.71 50.14 16.16
N ARG A 491 -17.38 50.29 16.01
CA ARG A 491 -16.69 51.60 16.01
C ARG A 491 -15.30 51.52 15.35
N MET A 492 -15.05 52.51 14.50
CA MET A 492 -13.81 52.84 13.80
C MET A 492 -12.73 53.39 14.74
N CYS A 493 -11.45 53.19 14.37
CA CYS A 493 -10.31 54.14 14.38
C CYS A 493 -9.17 53.40 13.65
N ILE A 494 -8.77 53.74 12.41
CA ILE A 494 -7.93 54.86 11.96
C ILE A 494 -6.49 54.82 12.52
N ASP A 495 -5.56 54.70 11.55
CA ASP A 495 -4.19 55.21 11.44
C ASP A 495 -2.95 54.41 11.90
N LYS A 496 -2.18 54.05 10.86
CA LYS A 496 -0.78 54.43 10.54
C LYS A 496 0.41 53.62 11.08
N ILE A 497 1.16 53.12 10.09
CA ILE A 497 2.61 53.34 9.84
C ILE A 497 3.55 52.94 11.00
N HIS A 498 4.18 51.78 10.84
CA HIS A 498 5.61 51.72 10.51
C HIS A 498 5.95 50.42 9.78
#